data_AF-A0A7C2QTM6-F1
#
_entry.id   AF-A0A7C2QTM6-F1
#
_cell.length_a   1.000
_cell.length_b   1.000
_cell.length_c   1.000
_cell.angle_alpha   90.00
_cell.angle_beta   90.00
_cell.angle_gamma   90.00
#
_symmetry.space_group_name_H-M   'P 1'
#
loop_
_entity.id
_entity.type
_entity.pdbx_description
1 polymer ?
#
loop_
_entity_poly.entity_id
_entity_poly.type
_entity_poly.pdbx_seq_one_letter_code
_entity_poly.pdbx_strand_id
1 'polypeptide(L)'
;MAINRDLRCVCRPLCWLAAGLLSCMPLLSQEQDSLARADTSYFRAGDNDWNLVEAVLRGDHGNVLMLLNRGADPDAADEGGMTALMHAAESGDLKMMQLLVLNGADPDLTRMERTTPLMIAVLNQQFEAAHYLLQKGADPDARDDYAATPLLYAAAVNDYQIADLLLFYGASDTIGDRAGNNPLMTAVFFNHIETADVLLQNDLDPDTRDLMGNTPLMIASQQGNTDMVSLLLEYDAEMEAVNQENYTALAHAILFRNPKTARLLMDSGANIHHLIRPNLNLYDLAREKKFTEIQRELKERGALYTQKPAFTDFEVGWGNSFGKNEYMMQTRIRLTDRKFGFFAETGIDFRPRPQKVHVRENDSLIFQYRENRTAWSHGIGKEFSLLQDHSGVRYGLYAGVTGMLSFPRYRGVTSHPKAQYDLAPSAGIFVKGQMAGIRTGAERYTFGTMLEGSWKWNITIFVRIKTHNYDLQPKEINYQ
;
A
#
# COMPACT_ATOMS: atom_id res chain seq x y z
N MET A 1 -11.53 -46.84 -19.44
CA MET A 1 -10.25 -47.53 -19.68
C MET A 1 -9.39 -46.56 -20.48
N ALA A 2 -8.66 -45.64 -19.84
CA ALA A 2 -7.42 -45.82 -19.08
C ALA A 2 -6.21 -46.10 -19.99
N ILE A 3 -5.17 -45.25 -19.80
CA ILE A 3 -3.74 -45.39 -20.13
C ILE A 3 -3.33 -44.97 -21.56
N ASN A 4 -2.20 -44.31 -21.86
CA ASN A 4 -1.26 -43.37 -21.22
C ASN A 4 -0.14 -43.12 -22.27
N ARG A 5 0.40 -41.89 -22.31
CA ARG A 5 1.81 -41.47 -22.51
C ARG A 5 2.65 -41.77 -23.77
N ASP A 6 3.26 -40.66 -24.21
CA ASP A 6 4.68 -40.41 -24.55
C ASP A 6 5.33 -41.10 -25.77
N LEU A 7 5.73 -40.29 -26.76
CA LEU A 7 7.13 -39.90 -26.98
C LEU A 7 7.24 -39.06 -28.28
N ARG A 8 7.63 -37.79 -28.12
CA ARG A 8 8.05 -36.91 -29.21
C ARG A 8 9.39 -37.39 -29.73
N CYS A 9 9.47 -37.65 -31.03
CA CYS A 9 10.71 -37.94 -31.75
C CYS A 9 11.60 -36.69 -31.81
N VAL A 10 12.81 -36.83 -31.27
CA VAL A 10 13.98 -36.00 -31.55
C VAL A 10 14.53 -36.42 -32.91
N CYS A 11 14.62 -35.50 -33.88
CA CYS A 11 15.37 -35.70 -35.12
C CYS A 11 16.42 -34.59 -35.28
N ARG A 12 17.66 -34.90 -34.87
CA ARG A 12 18.89 -34.32 -35.45
C ARG A 12 19.15 -34.98 -36.81
N PRO A 13 19.76 -34.29 -37.78
CA PRO A 13 20.57 -34.96 -38.78
C PRO A 13 22.07 -34.75 -38.47
N LEU A 14 22.71 -35.86 -38.13
CA LEU A 14 24.15 -36.09 -38.23
C LEU A 14 24.49 -36.45 -39.69
N CYS A 15 25.12 -35.52 -40.41
CA CYS A 15 26.06 -35.76 -41.50
C CYS A 15 27.06 -34.60 -41.36
N TRP A 16 28.36 -34.79 -41.17
CA TRP A 16 29.31 -35.30 -42.15
C TRP A 16 30.56 -35.81 -41.40
N LEU A 17 30.92 -37.08 -41.61
CA LEU A 17 32.26 -37.61 -41.41
C LEU A 17 32.65 -38.33 -42.70
N ALA A 18 33.88 -38.08 -43.16
CA ALA A 18 34.60 -38.70 -44.27
C ALA A 18 34.71 -37.88 -45.58
N ALA A 19 35.63 -36.90 -45.57
CA ALA A 19 36.56 -36.67 -46.68
C ALA A 19 37.74 -35.83 -46.16
N GLY A 20 38.98 -36.28 -46.36
CA GLY A 20 40.16 -35.42 -46.25
C GLY A 20 41.29 -35.86 -45.30
N LEU A 21 41.86 -37.04 -45.52
CA LEU A 21 43.31 -37.21 -45.32
C LEU A 21 43.98 -36.81 -46.64
N LEU A 22 45.12 -36.09 -46.54
CA LEU A 22 45.99 -35.54 -47.60
C LEU A 22 45.68 -34.10 -48.07
N SER A 23 46.21 -33.13 -47.32
CA SER A 23 47.21 -32.18 -47.86
C SER A 23 47.79 -31.34 -46.71
N CYS A 24 48.97 -31.74 -46.21
CA CYS A 24 49.86 -30.85 -45.50
C CYS A 24 50.49 -29.85 -46.51
N MET A 25 50.70 -28.61 -46.04
CA MET A 25 51.41 -27.46 -46.66
C MET A 25 50.55 -26.48 -47.49
N PRO A 26 50.85 -25.16 -47.44
CA PRO A 26 51.03 -24.32 -46.27
C PRO A 26 50.16 -23.05 -46.40
N LEU A 27 49.16 -22.86 -45.53
CA LEU A 27 48.47 -21.57 -45.41
C LEU A 27 49.16 -20.62 -44.41
N LEU A 28 50.26 -21.07 -43.78
CA LEU A 28 51.01 -20.29 -42.80
C LEU A 28 51.92 -19.20 -43.41
N SER A 29 52.07 -19.13 -44.73
CA SER A 29 53.05 -18.22 -45.36
C SER A 29 52.44 -17.00 -46.06
N GLN A 30 51.11 -16.84 -46.10
CA GLN A 30 50.48 -15.66 -46.73
C GLN A 30 49.84 -14.67 -45.74
N GLU A 31 49.61 -15.05 -44.47
CA GLU A 31 49.16 -14.12 -43.43
C GLU A 31 50.31 -13.49 -42.61
N GLN A 32 51.56 -13.94 -42.81
CA GLN A 32 52.73 -13.35 -42.12
C GLN A 32 53.18 -11.99 -42.70
N ASP A 33 52.75 -11.64 -43.92
CA ASP A 33 53.20 -10.43 -44.63
C ASP A 33 52.27 -9.21 -44.47
N SER A 34 51.21 -9.30 -43.65
CA SER A 34 50.36 -8.16 -43.26
C SER A 34 50.50 -7.79 -41.78
N LEU A 35 51.67 -8.00 -41.18
CA LEU A 35 52.08 -7.29 -39.96
C LEU A 35 52.38 -5.83 -40.36
N ALA A 36 51.31 -5.07 -40.60
CA ALA A 36 51.37 -3.60 -40.57
C ALA A 36 52.17 -3.20 -39.33
N ARG A 37 53.14 -2.28 -39.47
CA ARG A 37 53.99 -1.82 -38.37
C ARG A 37 53.14 -1.62 -37.12
N ALA A 38 53.29 -2.55 -36.18
CA ALA A 38 52.71 -2.48 -34.85
C ALA A 38 52.93 -1.07 -34.31
N ASP A 39 51.85 -0.32 -34.04
CA ASP A 39 51.98 0.98 -33.41
C ASP A 39 52.36 0.74 -31.96
N THR A 40 53.66 0.77 -31.66
CA THR A 40 54.17 0.60 -30.30
C THR A 40 54.38 1.95 -29.61
N SER A 41 53.81 3.04 -30.12
CA SER A 41 54.03 4.40 -29.58
C SER A 41 53.49 4.58 -28.16
N TYR A 42 52.51 3.78 -27.77
CA TYR A 42 51.86 3.81 -26.46
C TYR A 42 52.38 2.72 -25.49
N PHE A 43 53.36 1.92 -25.90
CA PHE A 43 53.89 0.85 -25.05
C PHE A 43 54.80 1.40 -23.95
N ARG A 44 54.58 0.92 -22.72
CA ARG A 44 55.51 1.05 -21.61
C ARG A 44 56.59 -0.03 -21.72
N ALA A 45 57.85 0.37 -21.61
CA ALA A 45 58.96 -0.56 -21.74
C ALA A 45 58.96 -1.61 -20.63
N GLY A 46 58.89 -2.90 -21.00
CA GLY A 46 58.96 -4.03 -20.08
C GLY A 46 57.65 -4.38 -19.37
N ASP A 47 56.55 -3.71 -19.70
CA ASP A 47 55.24 -3.90 -19.06
C ASP A 47 54.24 -4.49 -20.06
N ASN A 48 54.41 -5.77 -20.39
CA ASN A 48 53.63 -6.44 -21.43
C ASN A 48 52.14 -6.56 -21.05
N ASP A 49 51.83 -6.68 -19.76
CA ASP A 49 50.47 -6.85 -19.25
C ASP A 49 49.69 -5.53 -19.37
N TRP A 50 50.28 -4.40 -18.95
CA TRP A 50 49.70 -3.08 -19.22
C TRP A 50 49.53 -2.81 -20.71
N ASN A 51 50.55 -3.14 -21.52
CA ASN A 51 50.51 -2.92 -22.96
C ASN A 51 49.43 -3.76 -23.65
N LEU A 52 49.13 -4.95 -23.12
CA LEU A 52 48.07 -5.81 -23.62
C LEU A 52 46.70 -5.13 -23.43
N VAL A 53 46.42 -4.65 -22.22
CA VAL A 53 45.17 -3.96 -21.92
C VAL A 53 45.01 -2.67 -22.76
N GLU A 54 46.07 -1.87 -22.88
CA GLU A 54 46.03 -0.64 -23.72
C GLU A 54 45.87 -0.95 -25.22
N ALA A 55 46.43 -2.06 -25.71
CA ALA A 55 46.22 -2.50 -27.10
C ALA A 55 44.78 -2.96 -27.35
N VAL A 56 44.15 -3.62 -26.37
CA VAL A 56 42.72 -3.98 -26.44
C VAL A 56 41.83 -2.74 -26.45
N LEU A 57 42.10 -1.76 -25.58
CA LEU A 57 41.37 -0.49 -25.53
C LEU A 57 41.38 0.27 -26.87
N ARG A 58 42.42 0.08 -27.67
CA ARG A 58 42.58 0.69 -29.00
C ARG A 58 42.02 -0.16 -30.14
N GLY A 59 41.58 -1.39 -29.86
CA GLY A 59 41.14 -2.35 -30.87
C GLY A 59 42.27 -2.81 -31.80
N ASP A 60 43.53 -2.84 -31.33
CA ASP A 60 44.67 -3.24 -32.14
C ASP A 60 44.92 -4.76 -32.04
N HIS A 61 44.19 -5.54 -32.83
CA HIS A 61 44.30 -7.00 -32.83
C HIS A 61 45.71 -7.50 -33.15
N GLY A 62 46.47 -6.76 -33.96
CA GLY A 62 47.83 -7.15 -34.36
C GLY A 62 48.82 -7.05 -33.20
N ASN A 63 48.75 -5.95 -32.43
CA ASN A 63 49.56 -5.76 -31.24
C ASN A 63 49.18 -6.73 -30.11
N VAL A 64 47.89 -6.99 -29.92
CA VAL A 64 47.41 -7.97 -28.92
C VAL A 64 47.95 -9.37 -29.24
N LEU A 65 47.87 -9.82 -30.50
CA LEU A 65 48.42 -11.11 -30.92
C LEU A 65 49.94 -11.19 -30.69
N MET A 66 50.67 -10.12 -31.01
CA MET A 66 52.12 -10.06 -30.79
C MET A 66 52.47 -10.15 -29.31
N LEU A 67 51.73 -9.46 -28.43
CA LEU A 67 51.98 -9.44 -26.99
C LEU A 67 51.69 -10.81 -26.35
N LEU A 68 50.58 -11.45 -26.70
CA LEU A 68 50.25 -12.81 -26.22
C LEU A 68 51.29 -13.84 -26.67
N ASN A 69 51.75 -13.78 -27.93
CA ASN A 69 52.84 -14.64 -28.43
C ASN A 69 54.18 -14.41 -27.71
N ARG A 70 54.37 -13.23 -27.08
CA ARG A 70 55.54 -12.91 -26.26
C ARG A 70 55.37 -13.31 -24.79
N GLY A 71 54.25 -13.95 -24.44
CA GLY A 71 53.95 -14.40 -23.09
C GLY A 71 53.39 -13.32 -22.18
N ALA A 72 52.71 -12.30 -22.72
CA ALA A 72 51.83 -11.46 -21.90
C ALA A 72 50.74 -12.33 -21.28
N ASP A 73 50.36 -12.02 -20.04
CA ASP A 73 49.28 -12.74 -19.36
C ASP A 73 47.94 -12.42 -20.06
N PRO A 74 47.22 -13.40 -20.64
CA PRO A 74 45.91 -13.15 -21.23
C PRO A 74 44.87 -12.62 -20.24
N ASP A 75 45.08 -12.84 -18.94
CA ASP A 75 44.24 -12.35 -17.84
C ASP A 75 44.75 -11.03 -17.25
N ALA A 76 45.69 -10.35 -17.93
CA ALA A 76 46.17 -9.04 -17.53
C ALA A 76 45.01 -8.05 -17.31
N ALA A 77 45.11 -7.30 -16.22
CA ALA A 77 44.10 -6.35 -15.79
C ALA A 77 44.69 -4.95 -15.57
N ASP A 78 43.88 -3.92 -15.77
CA ASP A 78 44.23 -2.54 -15.44
C ASP A 78 44.24 -2.28 -13.92
N GLU A 79 44.58 -1.04 -13.52
CA GLU A 79 44.60 -0.62 -12.11
C GLU A 79 43.23 -0.75 -11.41
N GLY A 80 42.13 -0.83 -12.18
CA GLY A 80 40.77 -1.07 -11.68
C GLY A 80 40.39 -2.56 -11.63
N GLY A 81 41.31 -3.47 -11.98
CA GLY A 81 41.08 -4.91 -12.04
C GLY A 81 40.27 -5.34 -13.26
N MET A 82 40.18 -4.52 -14.32
CA MET A 82 39.46 -4.82 -15.55
C MET A 82 40.37 -5.56 -16.52
N THR A 83 40.00 -6.80 -16.82
CA THR A 83 40.82 -7.66 -17.69
C THR A 83 40.72 -7.22 -19.14
N ALA A 84 41.72 -7.61 -19.94
CA ALA A 84 41.66 -7.47 -21.39
C ALA A 84 40.34 -8.04 -21.98
N LEU A 85 39.86 -9.19 -21.47
CA LEU A 85 38.61 -9.79 -21.94
C LEU A 85 37.38 -8.95 -21.58
N MET A 86 37.36 -8.31 -20.42
CA MET A 86 36.27 -7.42 -20.00
C MET A 86 36.18 -6.17 -20.88
N HIS A 87 37.31 -5.55 -21.25
CA HIS A 87 37.34 -4.41 -22.18
C HIS A 87 36.83 -4.80 -23.58
N ALA A 88 37.20 -5.99 -24.05
CA ALA A 88 36.69 -6.54 -25.29
C ALA A 88 35.17 -6.85 -25.22
N ALA A 89 34.68 -7.33 -24.07
CA ALA A 89 33.26 -7.59 -23.84
C ALA A 89 32.42 -6.31 -23.75
N GLU A 90 32.95 -5.24 -23.14
CA GLU A 90 32.31 -3.92 -23.07
C GLU A 90 32.13 -3.30 -24.46
N SER A 91 33.18 -3.35 -25.28
CA SER A 91 33.18 -2.81 -26.65
C SER A 91 32.44 -3.69 -27.66
N GLY A 92 32.15 -4.95 -27.33
CA GLY A 92 31.53 -5.91 -28.24
C GLY A 92 32.47 -6.41 -29.35
N ASP A 93 33.79 -6.25 -29.20
CA ASP A 93 34.77 -6.71 -30.19
C ASP A 93 34.96 -8.23 -30.11
N LEU A 94 34.05 -8.96 -30.77
CA LEU A 94 34.03 -10.41 -30.81
C LEU A 94 35.37 -11.01 -31.29
N LYS A 95 36.07 -10.36 -32.24
CA LYS A 95 37.36 -10.86 -32.74
C LYS A 95 38.43 -10.78 -31.66
N MET A 96 38.44 -9.69 -30.91
CA MET A 96 39.35 -9.52 -29.78
C MET A 96 39.07 -10.53 -28.67
N MET A 97 37.79 -10.73 -28.33
CA MET A 97 37.37 -11.75 -27.35
C MET A 97 37.79 -13.16 -27.78
N GLN A 98 37.60 -13.50 -29.06
CA GLN A 98 38.03 -14.79 -29.61
C GLN A 98 39.54 -14.98 -29.47
N LEU A 99 40.31 -13.96 -29.80
CA LEU A 99 41.76 -13.98 -29.71
C LEU A 99 42.24 -14.15 -28.27
N LEU A 100 41.66 -13.43 -27.30
CA LEU A 100 42.02 -13.53 -25.89
C LEU A 100 41.69 -14.91 -25.30
N VAL A 101 40.46 -15.40 -25.52
CA VAL A 101 40.03 -16.71 -25.00
C VAL A 101 40.81 -17.87 -25.64
N LEU A 102 41.12 -17.80 -26.94
CA LEU A 102 41.97 -18.81 -27.60
C LEU A 102 43.39 -18.86 -27.02
N ASN A 103 43.88 -17.77 -26.47
CA ASN A 103 45.18 -17.67 -25.79
C ASN A 103 45.10 -17.92 -24.28
N GLY A 104 43.95 -18.37 -23.77
CA GLY A 104 43.80 -18.85 -22.40
C GLY A 104 43.20 -17.86 -21.41
N ALA A 105 42.61 -16.74 -21.86
CA ALA A 105 41.87 -15.85 -20.97
C ALA A 105 40.69 -16.56 -20.30
N ASP A 106 40.52 -16.39 -18.99
CA ASP A 106 39.45 -16.97 -18.20
C ASP A 106 38.13 -16.16 -18.38
N PRO A 107 37.05 -16.77 -18.93
CA PRO A 107 35.79 -16.08 -19.16
C PRO A 107 35.02 -15.73 -17.88
N ASP A 108 35.39 -16.30 -16.73
CA ASP A 108 34.74 -16.08 -15.44
C ASP A 108 35.58 -15.24 -14.47
N LEU A 109 36.75 -14.74 -14.90
CA LEU A 109 37.58 -13.92 -14.03
C LEU A 109 36.82 -12.66 -13.60
N THR A 110 36.74 -12.40 -12.30
CA THR A 110 35.96 -11.30 -11.77
C THR A 110 36.79 -10.06 -11.47
N ARG A 111 36.19 -8.88 -11.64
CA ARG A 111 36.73 -7.59 -11.18
C ARG A 111 36.13 -7.23 -9.81
N MET A 112 36.54 -6.08 -9.24
CA MET A 112 35.85 -5.34 -8.17
C MET A 112 34.35 -5.65 -8.12
N GLU A 113 33.83 -5.90 -6.93
CA GLU A 113 32.42 -6.26 -6.71
C GLU A 113 31.97 -7.59 -7.35
N ARG A 114 32.92 -8.44 -7.74
CA ARG A 114 32.70 -9.75 -8.36
C ARG A 114 31.97 -9.68 -9.72
N THR A 115 32.09 -8.58 -10.45
CA THR A 115 31.53 -8.45 -11.81
C THR A 115 32.27 -9.36 -12.80
N THR A 116 31.52 -10.17 -13.56
CA THR A 116 32.06 -11.04 -14.62
C THR A 116 32.09 -10.36 -15.99
N PRO A 117 32.89 -10.86 -16.96
CA PRO A 117 32.84 -10.39 -18.35
C PRO A 117 31.44 -10.53 -18.97
N LEU A 118 30.69 -11.57 -18.60
CA LEU A 118 29.32 -11.78 -19.06
C LEU A 118 28.39 -10.65 -18.57
N MET A 119 28.46 -10.26 -17.30
CA MET A 119 27.68 -9.13 -16.78
C MET A 119 28.00 -7.82 -17.51
N ILE A 120 29.28 -7.58 -17.84
CA ILE A 120 29.71 -6.39 -18.59
C ILE A 120 29.11 -6.40 -20.01
N ALA A 121 29.16 -7.54 -20.70
CA ALA A 121 28.54 -7.69 -22.02
C ALA A 121 27.02 -7.42 -21.97
N VAL A 122 26.33 -7.94 -20.95
CA VAL A 122 24.89 -7.74 -20.75
C VAL A 122 24.55 -6.27 -20.48
N LEU A 123 25.28 -5.61 -19.55
CA LEU A 123 25.06 -4.19 -19.21
C LEU A 123 25.26 -3.26 -20.41
N ASN A 124 26.15 -3.63 -21.32
CA ASN A 124 26.43 -2.90 -22.56
C ASN A 124 25.58 -3.39 -23.76
N GLN A 125 24.63 -4.30 -23.54
CA GLN A 125 23.73 -4.85 -24.57
C GLN A 125 24.47 -5.48 -25.76
N GLN A 126 25.61 -6.13 -25.50
CA GLN A 126 26.46 -6.76 -26.50
C GLN A 126 26.06 -8.23 -26.69
N PHE A 127 25.00 -8.47 -27.48
CA PHE A 127 24.44 -9.82 -27.70
C PHE A 127 25.49 -10.85 -28.14
N GLU A 128 26.30 -10.54 -29.15
CA GLU A 128 27.29 -11.48 -29.68
C GLU A 128 28.42 -11.78 -28.68
N ALA A 129 28.79 -10.79 -27.85
CA ALA A 129 29.76 -10.98 -26.78
C ALA A 129 29.21 -11.89 -25.68
N ALA A 130 27.98 -11.65 -25.23
CA ALA A 130 27.30 -12.49 -24.25
C ALA A 130 27.13 -13.92 -24.75
N HIS A 131 26.71 -14.10 -26.00
CA HIS A 131 26.58 -15.41 -26.63
C HIS A 131 27.90 -16.15 -26.72
N TYR A 132 28.98 -15.48 -27.11
CA TYR A 132 30.30 -16.08 -27.16
C TYR A 132 30.79 -16.51 -25.78
N LEU A 133 30.61 -15.68 -24.73
CA LEU A 133 31.02 -16.01 -23.37
C LEU A 133 30.27 -17.24 -22.83
N LEU A 134 28.95 -17.30 -23.05
CA LEU A 134 28.13 -18.45 -22.66
C LEU A 134 28.55 -19.74 -23.39
N GLN A 135 28.87 -19.65 -24.70
CA GLN A 135 29.43 -20.79 -25.45
C GLN A 135 30.77 -21.29 -24.91
N LYS A 136 31.54 -20.41 -24.26
CA LYS A 136 32.82 -20.73 -23.63
C LYS A 136 32.70 -21.18 -22.18
N GLY A 137 31.47 -21.33 -21.69
CA GLY A 137 31.19 -21.89 -20.38
C GLY A 137 31.14 -20.87 -19.25
N ALA A 138 31.01 -19.57 -19.56
CA ALA A 138 30.77 -18.56 -18.55
C ALA A 138 29.51 -18.88 -17.74
N ASP A 139 29.57 -18.71 -16.42
CA ASP A 139 28.46 -19.04 -15.52
C ASP A 139 27.29 -18.03 -15.69
N PRO A 140 26.12 -18.45 -16.20
CA PRO A 140 24.96 -17.57 -16.37
C PRO A 140 24.34 -17.15 -15.03
N ASP A 141 24.66 -17.84 -13.93
CA ASP A 141 24.14 -17.59 -12.57
C ASP A 141 25.19 -16.93 -11.65
N ALA A 142 26.32 -16.48 -12.21
CA ALA A 142 27.32 -15.75 -11.46
C ALA A 142 26.69 -14.57 -10.71
N ARG A 143 27.11 -14.37 -9.45
CA ARG A 143 26.57 -13.31 -8.58
C ARG A 143 27.65 -12.32 -8.19
N ASP A 144 27.34 -11.05 -8.43
CA ASP A 144 28.14 -9.93 -7.96
C ASP A 144 27.91 -9.69 -6.44
N ASP A 145 28.57 -8.68 -5.88
CA ASP A 145 28.39 -8.30 -4.47
C ASP A 145 27.00 -7.72 -4.18
N TYR A 146 26.28 -7.21 -5.19
CA TYR A 146 24.88 -6.79 -5.07
C TYR A 146 23.89 -7.96 -5.16
N ALA A 147 24.41 -9.17 -5.31
CA ALA A 147 23.65 -10.40 -5.48
C ALA A 147 22.85 -10.44 -6.80
N ALA A 148 23.19 -9.59 -7.77
CA ALA A 148 22.62 -9.56 -9.11
C ALA A 148 23.27 -10.61 -10.01
N THR A 149 22.46 -11.19 -10.91
CA THR A 149 22.86 -12.14 -11.95
C THR A 149 22.86 -11.45 -13.32
N PRO A 150 23.53 -12.00 -14.34
CA PRO A 150 23.38 -11.59 -15.72
C PRO A 150 21.90 -11.43 -16.15
N LEU A 151 21.03 -12.36 -15.76
CA LEU A 151 19.61 -12.31 -16.13
C LEU A 151 18.85 -11.15 -15.46
N LEU A 152 19.18 -10.81 -14.21
CA LEU A 152 18.65 -9.62 -13.53
C LEU A 152 19.07 -8.33 -14.25
N TYR A 153 20.32 -8.26 -14.74
CA TYR A 153 20.76 -7.11 -15.53
C TYR A 153 20.06 -7.01 -16.88
N ALA A 154 19.91 -8.13 -17.61
CA ALA A 154 19.18 -8.15 -18.88
C ALA A 154 17.74 -7.63 -18.72
N ALA A 155 17.05 -8.07 -17.66
CA ALA A 155 15.74 -7.55 -17.28
C ALA A 155 15.75 -6.05 -16.97
N ALA A 156 16.79 -5.55 -16.28
CA ALA A 156 16.92 -4.15 -15.90
C ALA A 156 17.29 -3.20 -17.06
N VAL A 157 17.92 -3.69 -18.14
CA VAL A 157 18.30 -2.86 -19.31
C VAL A 157 17.33 -2.96 -20.50
N ASN A 158 16.27 -3.78 -20.38
CA ASN A 158 15.29 -4.10 -21.43
C ASN A 158 15.88 -4.85 -22.65
N ASP A 159 16.84 -5.75 -22.42
CA ASP A 159 17.39 -6.58 -23.50
C ASP A 159 16.76 -7.98 -23.47
N TYR A 160 15.61 -8.10 -24.14
CA TYR A 160 14.87 -9.36 -24.23
C TYR A 160 15.65 -10.44 -24.99
N GLN A 161 16.54 -10.07 -25.93
CA GLN A 161 17.31 -11.03 -26.72
C GLN A 161 18.37 -11.69 -25.86
N ILE A 162 19.08 -10.89 -25.05
CA ILE A 162 20.04 -11.41 -24.09
C ILE A 162 19.34 -12.18 -22.95
N ALA A 163 18.16 -11.75 -22.51
CA ALA A 163 17.38 -12.49 -21.52
C ALA A 163 16.99 -13.91 -22.02
N ASP A 164 16.46 -14.01 -23.25
CA ASP A 164 16.14 -15.29 -23.89
C ASP A 164 17.38 -16.18 -24.05
N LEU A 165 18.50 -15.58 -24.46
CA LEU A 165 19.77 -16.26 -24.59
C LEU A 165 20.27 -16.83 -23.25
N LEU A 166 20.21 -16.06 -22.18
CA LEU A 166 20.63 -16.51 -20.84
C LEU A 166 19.78 -17.68 -20.35
N LEU A 167 18.46 -17.63 -20.55
CA LEU A 167 17.55 -18.73 -20.23
C LEU A 167 17.84 -19.97 -21.07
N PHE A 168 18.15 -19.81 -22.36
CA PHE A 168 18.57 -20.91 -23.23
C PHE A 168 19.84 -21.63 -22.72
N TYR A 169 20.78 -20.89 -22.14
CA TYR A 169 21.99 -21.44 -21.51
C TYR A 169 21.79 -21.89 -20.06
N GLY A 170 20.56 -21.86 -19.54
CA GLY A 170 20.19 -22.43 -18.25
C GLY A 170 20.33 -21.48 -17.06
N ALA A 171 20.29 -20.16 -17.28
CA ALA A 171 20.19 -19.18 -16.19
C ALA A 171 18.96 -19.48 -15.30
N SER A 172 19.13 -19.39 -13.99
CA SER A 172 18.04 -19.56 -13.04
C SER A 172 17.13 -18.34 -13.00
N ASP A 173 15.84 -18.61 -13.16
CA ASP A 173 14.74 -17.66 -13.02
C ASP A 173 14.35 -17.34 -11.57
N THR A 174 14.78 -18.17 -10.61
CA THR A 174 14.44 -18.01 -9.18
C THR A 174 15.41 -17.11 -8.41
N ILE A 175 16.59 -16.82 -8.97
CA ILE A 175 17.59 -16.01 -8.28
C ILE A 175 17.16 -14.55 -8.30
N GLY A 176 16.80 -14.04 -7.11
CA GLY A 176 16.42 -12.65 -6.92
C GLY A 176 17.52 -11.74 -6.39
N ASP A 177 17.28 -10.44 -6.51
CA ASP A 177 18.07 -9.37 -5.91
C ASP A 177 17.94 -9.34 -4.36
N ARG A 178 18.55 -8.35 -3.71
CA ARG A 178 18.49 -8.18 -2.25
C ARG A 178 17.08 -7.91 -1.69
N ALA A 179 16.15 -7.44 -2.53
CA ALA A 179 14.75 -7.22 -2.17
C ALA A 179 13.87 -8.45 -2.49
N GLY A 180 14.46 -9.52 -3.04
CA GLY A 180 13.76 -10.73 -3.44
C GLY A 180 13.09 -10.64 -4.81
N ASN A 181 13.37 -9.60 -5.60
CA ASN A 181 12.84 -9.49 -6.95
C ASN A 181 13.63 -10.42 -7.88
N ASN A 182 12.94 -11.34 -8.53
CA ASN A 182 13.47 -12.15 -9.62
C ASN A 182 13.51 -11.34 -10.94
N PRO A 183 14.06 -11.90 -12.04
CA PRO A 183 14.16 -11.19 -13.31
C PRO A 183 12.82 -10.66 -13.84
N LEU A 184 11.73 -11.42 -13.69
CA LEU A 184 10.39 -10.97 -14.10
C LEU A 184 9.93 -9.75 -13.28
N MET A 185 10.06 -9.79 -11.96
CA MET A 185 9.74 -8.66 -11.10
C MET A 185 10.62 -7.44 -11.41
N THR A 186 11.90 -7.63 -11.75
CA THR A 186 12.78 -6.54 -12.20
C THR A 186 12.30 -5.91 -13.50
N ALA A 187 11.96 -6.72 -14.53
CA ALA A 187 11.40 -6.22 -15.78
C ALA A 187 10.08 -5.45 -15.55
N VAL A 188 9.21 -5.97 -14.69
CA VAL A 188 7.95 -5.32 -14.28
C VAL A 188 8.20 -4.02 -13.52
N PHE A 189 9.21 -4.00 -12.65
CA PHE A 189 9.56 -2.81 -11.89
C PHE A 189 10.02 -1.65 -12.79
N PHE A 190 10.76 -1.95 -13.87
CA PHE A 190 11.18 -0.94 -14.85
C PHE A 190 10.18 -0.74 -16.01
N ASN A 191 9.05 -1.45 -16.00
CA ASN A 191 8.03 -1.43 -17.06
C ASN A 191 8.56 -1.85 -18.45
N HIS A 192 9.38 -2.89 -18.48
CA HIS A 192 10.00 -3.46 -19.67
C HIS A 192 9.11 -4.58 -20.24
N ILE A 193 8.11 -4.20 -21.05
CA ILE A 193 7.06 -5.09 -21.56
C ILE A 193 7.64 -6.22 -22.40
N GLU A 194 8.53 -5.91 -23.33
CA GLU A 194 9.11 -6.89 -24.27
C GLU A 194 9.93 -7.94 -23.53
N THR A 195 10.73 -7.51 -22.55
CA THR A 195 11.52 -8.43 -21.72
C THR A 195 10.62 -9.26 -20.81
N ALA A 196 9.60 -8.66 -20.19
CA ALA A 196 8.64 -9.40 -19.38
C ALA A 196 7.87 -10.46 -20.19
N ASP A 197 7.47 -10.15 -21.42
CA ASP A 197 6.80 -11.11 -22.32
C ASP A 197 7.71 -12.30 -22.64
N VAL A 198 8.97 -12.06 -23.03
CA VAL A 198 9.94 -13.14 -23.29
C VAL A 198 10.22 -13.99 -22.05
N LEU A 199 10.30 -13.37 -20.87
CA LEU A 199 10.46 -14.08 -19.61
C LEU A 199 9.25 -14.99 -19.34
N LEU A 200 8.02 -14.50 -19.51
CA LEU A 200 6.79 -15.28 -19.33
C LEU A 200 6.66 -16.40 -20.39
N GLN A 201 7.09 -16.17 -21.63
CA GLN A 201 7.15 -17.19 -22.68
C GLN A 201 8.12 -18.34 -22.35
N ASN A 202 9.13 -18.07 -21.53
CA ASN A 202 10.07 -19.06 -21.01
C ASN A 202 9.60 -19.69 -19.69
N ASP A 203 8.28 -19.74 -19.45
CA ASP A 203 7.62 -20.40 -18.32
C ASP A 203 7.98 -19.82 -16.93
N LEU A 204 8.45 -18.56 -16.85
CA LEU A 204 8.65 -17.91 -15.55
C LEU A 204 7.32 -17.71 -14.83
N ASP A 205 7.31 -18.03 -13.52
CA ASP A 205 6.11 -17.94 -12.68
C ASP A 205 5.63 -16.47 -12.52
N PRO A 206 4.43 -16.12 -13.04
CA PRO A 206 3.86 -14.78 -12.94
C PRO A 206 3.46 -14.38 -11.52
N ASP A 207 3.38 -15.33 -10.59
CA ASP A 207 2.95 -15.15 -9.20
C ASP A 207 4.10 -15.24 -8.19
N THR A 208 5.33 -15.10 -8.68
CA THR A 208 6.53 -14.94 -7.85
C THR A 208 6.39 -13.81 -6.85
N ARG A 209 7.13 -13.88 -5.73
CA ARG A 209 6.95 -12.98 -4.58
C ARG A 209 8.25 -12.38 -4.11
N ASP A 210 8.25 -11.06 -3.91
CA ASP A 210 9.35 -10.34 -3.25
C ASP A 210 9.36 -10.61 -1.72
N LEU A 211 10.32 -10.01 -1.00
CA LEU A 211 10.42 -10.16 0.46
C LEU A 211 9.23 -9.60 1.24
N MET A 212 8.40 -8.74 0.64
CA MET A 212 7.16 -8.20 1.22
C MET A 212 5.93 -9.01 0.80
N GLY A 213 6.11 -10.04 -0.03
CA GLY A 213 5.05 -10.85 -0.60
C GLY A 213 4.29 -10.19 -1.75
N ASN A 214 4.82 -9.13 -2.36
CA ASN A 214 4.21 -8.53 -3.54
C ASN A 214 4.47 -9.41 -4.78
N THR A 215 3.45 -9.56 -5.61
CA THR A 215 3.57 -10.23 -6.92
C THR A 215 3.90 -9.23 -8.04
N PRO A 216 4.39 -9.68 -9.21
CA PRO A 216 4.49 -8.87 -10.42
C PRO A 216 3.24 -8.03 -10.69
N LEU A 217 2.05 -8.63 -10.57
CA LEU A 217 0.78 -7.93 -10.81
C LEU A 217 0.54 -6.79 -9.83
N MET A 218 0.95 -6.93 -8.57
CA MET A 218 0.88 -5.85 -7.57
C MET A 218 1.85 -4.71 -7.89
N ILE A 219 3.08 -5.02 -8.28
CA ILE A 219 4.10 -4.03 -8.66
C ILE A 219 3.61 -3.21 -9.87
N ALA A 220 3.13 -3.88 -10.92
CA ALA A 220 2.56 -3.23 -12.11
C ALA A 220 1.33 -2.37 -11.74
N SER A 221 0.49 -2.86 -10.82
CA SER A 221 -0.69 -2.14 -10.33
C SER A 221 -0.37 -0.89 -9.51
N GLN A 222 0.69 -0.95 -8.70
CA GLN A 222 1.22 0.19 -7.95
C GLN A 222 1.75 1.29 -8.89
N GLN A 223 2.42 0.91 -9.98
CA GLN A 223 2.97 1.87 -10.95
C GLN A 223 1.94 2.42 -11.92
N GLY A 224 0.83 1.70 -12.12
CA GLY A 224 -0.23 2.12 -13.04
C GLY A 224 0.01 1.70 -14.49
N ASN A 225 0.87 0.71 -14.72
CA ASN A 225 1.27 0.25 -16.04
C ASN A 225 0.21 -0.72 -16.60
N THR A 226 -0.77 -0.20 -17.33
CA THR A 226 -1.90 -1.01 -17.83
C THR A 226 -1.49 -2.09 -18.81
N ASP A 227 -0.48 -1.83 -19.63
CA ASP A 227 -0.02 -2.78 -20.65
C ASP A 227 0.69 -3.95 -19.98
N MET A 228 1.52 -3.68 -18.97
CA MET A 228 2.15 -4.72 -18.13
C MET A 228 1.11 -5.53 -17.35
N VAL A 229 0.08 -4.87 -16.80
CA VAL A 229 -1.02 -5.59 -16.13
C VAL A 229 -1.77 -6.47 -17.11
N SER A 230 -2.04 -6.00 -18.33
CA SER A 230 -2.72 -6.81 -19.35
C SER A 230 -1.88 -8.02 -19.73
N LEU A 231 -0.57 -7.82 -19.97
CA LEU A 231 0.38 -8.91 -20.23
C LEU A 231 0.37 -9.95 -19.10
N LEU A 232 0.53 -9.54 -17.85
CA LEU A 232 0.53 -10.47 -16.71
C LEU A 232 -0.79 -11.26 -16.59
N LEU A 233 -1.93 -10.61 -16.87
CA LEU A 233 -3.23 -11.29 -16.88
C LEU A 233 -3.41 -12.26 -18.07
N GLU A 234 -2.77 -11.98 -19.22
CA GLU A 234 -2.74 -12.90 -20.37
C GLU A 234 -1.98 -14.19 -20.05
N TYR A 235 -1.00 -14.12 -19.14
CA TYR A 235 -0.26 -15.26 -18.60
C TYR A 235 -0.84 -15.77 -17.26
N ASP A 236 -2.14 -15.58 -17.03
CA ASP A 236 -2.89 -16.15 -15.89
C ASP A 236 -2.40 -15.72 -14.48
N ALA A 237 -1.79 -14.54 -14.32
CA ALA A 237 -1.40 -14.03 -13.00
C ALA A 237 -2.58 -13.94 -12.00
N GLU A 238 -2.35 -14.37 -10.76
CA GLU A 238 -3.37 -14.44 -9.72
C GLU A 238 -3.79 -13.04 -9.21
N MET A 239 -4.97 -12.57 -9.63
CA MET A 239 -5.54 -11.27 -9.19
C MET A 239 -5.78 -11.18 -7.69
N GLU A 240 -6.06 -12.32 -7.05
CA GLU A 240 -6.46 -12.42 -5.65
C GLU A 240 -5.29 -12.78 -4.72
N ALA A 241 -4.07 -12.89 -5.25
CA ALA A 241 -2.88 -13.00 -4.44
C ALA A 241 -2.81 -11.82 -3.46
N VAL A 242 -2.29 -12.07 -2.26
CA VAL A 242 -2.13 -11.05 -1.21
C VAL A 242 -0.71 -11.00 -0.70
N ASN A 243 -0.23 -9.78 -0.44
CA ASN A 243 1.06 -9.55 0.21
C ASN A 243 0.97 -9.69 1.74
N GLN A 244 2.07 -9.44 2.46
CA GLN A 244 2.11 -9.54 3.93
C GLN A 244 1.14 -8.59 4.64
N GLU A 245 0.76 -7.49 4.00
CA GLU A 245 -0.21 -6.52 4.52
C GLU A 245 -1.65 -6.80 4.03
N ASN A 246 -1.87 -7.95 3.38
CA ASN A 246 -3.16 -8.37 2.84
C ASN A 246 -3.71 -7.46 1.72
N TYR A 247 -2.83 -6.79 0.95
CA TYR A 247 -3.22 -6.05 -0.25
C TYR A 247 -3.20 -6.97 -1.48
N THR A 248 -4.26 -6.91 -2.28
CA THR A 248 -4.33 -7.48 -3.64
C THR A 248 -3.82 -6.48 -4.68
N ALA A 249 -3.68 -6.90 -5.94
CA ALA A 249 -3.36 -6.01 -7.05
C ALA A 249 -4.35 -4.83 -7.18
N LEU A 250 -5.65 -5.09 -7.04
CA LEU A 250 -6.68 -4.05 -7.05
C LEU A 250 -6.52 -3.09 -5.85
N ALA A 251 -6.17 -3.61 -4.68
CA ALA A 251 -5.91 -2.79 -3.51
C ALA A 251 -4.69 -1.86 -3.72
N HIS A 252 -3.63 -2.34 -4.36
CA HIS A 252 -2.46 -1.54 -4.77
C HIS A 252 -2.85 -0.44 -5.77
N ALA A 253 -3.60 -0.77 -6.82
CA ALA A 253 -4.08 0.23 -7.79
C ALA A 253 -4.91 1.35 -7.12
N ILE A 254 -5.73 1.00 -6.12
CA ILE A 254 -6.50 1.98 -5.33
C ILE A 254 -5.58 2.78 -4.40
N LEU A 255 -4.65 2.12 -3.71
CA LEU A 255 -3.72 2.70 -2.75
C LEU A 255 -2.85 3.80 -3.39
N PHE A 256 -2.35 3.53 -4.61
CA PHE A 256 -1.49 4.41 -5.39
C PHE A 256 -2.25 5.32 -6.37
N ARG A 257 -3.58 5.23 -6.39
CA ARG A 257 -4.49 6.11 -7.18
C ARG A 257 -4.31 5.97 -8.70
N ASN A 258 -4.24 4.74 -9.20
CA ASN A 258 -4.15 4.42 -10.62
C ASN A 258 -5.52 4.02 -11.20
N PRO A 259 -6.31 4.96 -11.79
CA PRO A 259 -7.69 4.70 -12.15
C PRO A 259 -7.85 3.76 -13.35
N LYS A 260 -6.91 3.84 -14.30
CA LYS A 260 -6.94 2.97 -15.48
C LYS A 260 -6.70 1.52 -15.07
N THR A 261 -5.69 1.28 -14.25
CA THR A 261 -5.36 -0.07 -13.75
C THR A 261 -6.42 -0.63 -12.82
N ALA A 262 -6.96 0.20 -11.92
CA ALA A 262 -8.08 -0.24 -11.08
C ALA A 262 -9.30 -0.64 -11.91
N ARG A 263 -9.63 0.12 -12.97
CA ARG A 263 -10.70 -0.24 -13.92
C ARG A 263 -10.40 -1.53 -14.65
N LEU A 264 -9.20 -1.66 -15.22
CA LEU A 264 -8.77 -2.87 -15.92
C LEU A 264 -8.90 -4.12 -15.03
N LEU A 265 -8.45 -4.05 -13.78
CA LEU A 265 -8.58 -5.16 -12.83
C LEU A 265 -10.05 -5.46 -12.47
N MET A 266 -10.87 -4.43 -12.25
CA MET A 266 -12.31 -4.62 -11.99
C MET A 266 -13.05 -5.20 -13.21
N ASP A 267 -12.63 -4.83 -14.43
CA ASP A 267 -13.19 -5.35 -15.69
C ASP A 267 -12.74 -6.79 -15.95
N SER A 268 -11.52 -7.12 -15.51
CA SER A 268 -10.97 -8.49 -15.57
C SER A 268 -11.54 -9.42 -14.50
N GLY A 269 -12.38 -8.91 -13.59
CA GLY A 269 -13.10 -9.72 -12.60
C GLY A 269 -12.46 -9.80 -11.21
N ALA A 270 -11.53 -8.90 -10.88
CA ALA A 270 -10.94 -8.83 -9.54
C ALA A 270 -12.02 -8.62 -8.45
N ASN A 271 -11.84 -9.25 -7.29
CA ASN A 271 -12.78 -9.25 -6.18
C ASN A 271 -12.89 -7.86 -5.53
N ILE A 272 -13.98 -7.16 -5.83
CA ILE A 272 -14.29 -5.85 -5.25
C ILE A 272 -14.65 -5.90 -3.75
N HIS A 273 -14.87 -7.09 -3.19
CA HIS A 273 -15.27 -7.30 -1.79
C HIS A 273 -14.12 -7.65 -0.86
N HIS A 274 -12.87 -7.61 -1.36
CA HIS A 274 -11.69 -7.92 -0.55
C HIS A 274 -11.62 -7.05 0.72
N LEU A 275 -11.36 -7.71 1.84
CA LEU A 275 -11.22 -7.08 3.14
C LEU A 275 -9.74 -7.09 3.54
N ILE A 276 -9.09 -5.92 3.45
CA ILE A 276 -7.66 -5.77 3.77
C ILE A 276 -7.45 -6.01 5.28
N ARG A 277 -8.29 -5.39 6.12
CA ARG A 277 -8.31 -5.57 7.57
C ARG A 277 -9.74 -5.34 8.11
N PRO A 278 -10.08 -5.75 9.35
CA PRO A 278 -11.47 -5.84 9.85
C PRO A 278 -12.38 -4.60 9.67
N ASN A 279 -11.82 -3.40 9.47
CA ASN A 279 -12.57 -2.16 9.24
C ASN A 279 -12.14 -1.40 7.96
N LEU A 280 -11.49 -2.09 7.01
CA LEU A 280 -10.98 -1.50 5.77
C LEU A 280 -11.21 -2.46 4.61
N ASN A 281 -12.28 -2.24 3.87
CA ASN A 281 -12.49 -2.81 2.53
C ASN A 281 -11.94 -1.87 1.45
N LEU A 282 -11.96 -2.33 0.19
CA LEU A 282 -11.49 -1.56 -0.96
C LEU A 282 -12.21 -0.21 -1.14
N TYR A 283 -13.51 -0.14 -0.86
CA TYR A 283 -14.27 1.11 -0.92
C TYR A 283 -13.80 2.12 0.14
N ASP A 284 -13.57 1.65 1.36
CA ASP A 284 -13.09 2.45 2.47
C ASP A 284 -11.65 2.90 2.23
N LEU A 285 -10.80 2.06 1.61
CA LEU A 285 -9.46 2.44 1.16
C LEU A 285 -9.53 3.56 0.11
N ALA A 286 -10.38 3.40 -0.92
CA ALA A 286 -10.59 4.43 -1.93
C ALA A 286 -11.05 5.75 -1.30
N ARG A 287 -11.93 5.69 -0.28
CA ARG A 287 -12.35 6.86 0.50
C ARG A 287 -11.20 7.51 1.26
N GLU A 288 -10.38 6.73 1.97
CA GLU A 288 -9.23 7.23 2.74
C GLU A 288 -8.22 7.94 1.84
N LYS A 289 -7.99 7.40 0.64
CA LYS A 289 -7.09 7.97 -0.37
C LYS A 289 -7.72 9.08 -1.22
N LYS A 290 -8.97 9.47 -0.92
CA LYS A 290 -9.76 10.46 -1.67
C LYS A 290 -9.88 10.13 -3.16
N PHE A 291 -9.94 8.85 -3.48
CA PHE A 291 -10.04 8.34 -4.83
C PHE A 291 -11.51 8.24 -5.28
N THR A 292 -12.14 9.40 -5.47
CA THR A 292 -13.60 9.54 -5.62
C THR A 292 -14.17 8.83 -6.84
N GLU A 293 -13.45 8.80 -7.96
CA GLU A 293 -13.88 8.14 -9.20
C GLU A 293 -14.03 6.64 -9.01
N ILE A 294 -12.95 5.95 -8.61
CA ILE A 294 -12.97 4.50 -8.33
C ILE A 294 -13.86 4.17 -7.13
N GLN A 295 -13.94 5.04 -6.12
CA GLN A 295 -14.88 4.85 -5.03
C GLN A 295 -16.33 4.78 -5.52
N ARG A 296 -16.72 5.66 -6.46
CA ARG A 296 -18.06 5.63 -7.05
C ARG A 296 -18.25 4.39 -7.92
N GLU A 297 -17.27 4.02 -8.73
CA GLU A 297 -17.35 2.82 -9.57
C GLU A 297 -17.47 1.53 -8.74
N LEU A 298 -16.68 1.40 -7.66
CA LEU A 298 -16.80 0.30 -6.70
C LEU A 298 -18.23 0.21 -6.14
N LYS A 299 -18.82 1.36 -5.80
CA LYS A 299 -20.21 1.41 -5.32
C LYS A 299 -21.22 0.99 -6.38
N GLU A 300 -21.03 1.45 -7.62
CA GLU A 300 -21.89 1.08 -8.77
C GLU A 300 -21.82 -0.41 -9.07
N ARG A 301 -20.64 -1.04 -8.92
CA ARG A 301 -20.42 -2.48 -9.02
C ARG A 301 -20.89 -3.28 -7.81
N GLY A 302 -21.39 -2.62 -6.76
CA GLY A 302 -21.97 -3.27 -5.58
C GLY A 302 -20.98 -3.59 -4.46
N ALA A 303 -19.78 -3.01 -4.45
CA ALA A 303 -18.79 -3.22 -3.38
C ALA A 303 -19.38 -2.93 -2.00
N LEU A 304 -19.01 -3.76 -1.02
CA LEU A 304 -19.40 -3.53 0.37
C LEU A 304 -18.65 -2.30 0.90
N TYR A 305 -19.34 -1.47 1.68
CA TYR A 305 -18.77 -0.28 2.27
C TYR A 305 -19.17 -0.11 3.73
N THR A 306 -18.23 0.35 4.55
CA THR A 306 -18.53 0.67 5.95
C THR A 306 -19.36 1.94 6.00
N GLN A 307 -20.61 1.76 6.40
CA GLN A 307 -21.56 2.84 6.59
C GLN A 307 -21.17 3.60 7.87
N LYS A 308 -20.94 4.92 7.77
CA LYS A 308 -20.66 5.79 8.93
C LYS A 308 -21.91 6.62 9.28
N PRO A 309 -22.13 6.96 10.57
CA PRO A 309 -23.20 7.87 10.96
C PRO A 309 -23.03 9.20 10.25
N ALA A 310 -24.12 9.72 9.69
CA ALA A 310 -24.14 11.06 9.10
C ALA A 310 -25.18 11.88 9.85
N PHE A 311 -24.73 12.83 10.68
CA PHE A 311 -25.60 13.73 11.42
C PHE A 311 -26.19 14.79 10.49
N THR A 312 -27.11 14.37 9.61
CA THR A 312 -27.69 15.21 8.56
C THR A 312 -28.87 16.04 9.04
N ASP A 313 -29.59 15.58 10.05
CA ASP A 313 -30.74 16.32 10.58
C ASP A 313 -30.30 17.28 11.67
N PHE A 314 -30.63 18.55 11.48
CA PHE A 314 -30.42 19.61 12.45
C PHE A 314 -31.77 20.16 12.92
N GLU A 315 -32.02 20.07 14.22
CA GLU A 315 -33.24 20.58 14.85
C GLU A 315 -32.88 21.65 15.89
N VAL A 316 -33.60 22.76 15.88
CA VAL A 316 -33.55 23.78 16.94
C VAL A 316 -34.90 23.79 17.64
N GLY A 317 -34.89 23.66 18.96
CA GLY A 317 -36.07 23.69 19.80
C GLY A 317 -35.96 24.74 20.90
N TRP A 318 -37.11 25.27 21.33
CA TRP A 318 -37.23 26.10 22.52
C TRP A 318 -38.43 25.64 23.34
N GLY A 319 -38.36 25.78 24.66
CA GLY A 319 -39.47 25.39 25.52
C GLY A 319 -39.26 25.73 26.98
N ASN A 320 -40.22 25.34 27.79
CA ASN A 320 -40.20 25.53 29.23
C ASN A 320 -40.30 24.16 29.90
N SER A 321 -39.46 23.92 30.91
CA SER A 321 -39.58 22.77 31.81
C SER A 321 -40.36 23.19 33.04
N PHE A 322 -41.38 22.40 33.40
CA PHE A 322 -42.29 22.68 34.51
C PHE A 322 -42.27 21.51 35.52
N GLY A 323 -41.47 21.66 36.57
CA GLY A 323 -41.57 20.84 37.77
C GLY A 323 -42.44 21.51 38.83
N LYS A 324 -42.95 20.75 39.81
CA LYS A 324 -43.74 21.27 40.95
C LYS A 324 -43.04 22.44 41.67
N ASN A 325 -41.70 22.53 41.56
CA ASN A 325 -40.86 23.59 42.10
C ASN A 325 -39.79 24.12 41.11
N GLU A 326 -39.88 23.88 39.79
CA GLU A 326 -38.85 24.35 38.84
C GLU A 326 -39.47 24.93 37.57
N TYR A 327 -39.10 26.18 37.23
CA TYR A 327 -39.44 26.82 35.96
C TYR A 327 -38.15 27.23 35.24
N MET A 328 -37.80 26.50 34.19
CA MET A 328 -36.61 26.77 33.36
C MET A 328 -37.04 26.97 31.91
N MET A 329 -36.54 28.02 31.27
CA MET A 329 -36.63 28.17 29.82
C MET A 329 -35.42 27.49 29.19
N GLN A 330 -35.61 26.74 28.11
CA GLN A 330 -34.60 25.92 27.48
C GLN A 330 -34.54 26.21 25.98
N THR A 331 -33.32 26.31 25.44
CA THR A 331 -33.06 26.24 23.99
C THR A 331 -32.21 25.00 23.73
N ARG A 332 -32.53 24.23 22.69
CA ARG A 332 -31.81 23.01 22.34
C ARG A 332 -31.50 22.94 20.86
N ILE A 333 -30.32 22.41 20.57
CA ILE A 333 -29.88 22.00 19.25
C ILE A 333 -29.75 20.48 19.30
N ARG A 334 -30.33 19.78 18.33
CA ARG A 334 -30.20 18.33 18.18
C ARG A 334 -29.71 18.00 16.78
N LEU A 335 -28.66 17.19 16.73
CA LEU A 335 -28.13 16.54 15.54
C LEU A 335 -28.58 15.09 15.54
N THR A 336 -29.18 14.62 14.46
CA THR A 336 -29.65 13.23 14.34
C THR A 336 -29.08 12.57 13.09
N ASP A 337 -28.56 11.36 13.25
CA ASP A 337 -28.24 10.43 12.19
C ASP A 337 -29.43 9.50 11.96
N ARG A 338 -30.15 9.72 10.85
CA ARG A 338 -31.34 8.92 10.52
C ARG A 338 -31.04 7.45 10.35
N LYS A 339 -29.81 7.13 9.91
CA LYS A 339 -29.44 5.81 9.43
C LYS A 339 -29.21 4.83 10.57
N PHE A 340 -28.38 5.21 11.55
CA PHE A 340 -28.13 4.37 12.71
C PHE A 340 -28.91 4.80 13.94
N GLY A 341 -29.67 5.90 13.85
CA GLY A 341 -30.49 6.42 14.93
C GLY A 341 -29.69 7.12 16.03
N PHE A 342 -28.41 7.43 15.79
CA PHE A 342 -27.63 8.21 16.77
C PHE A 342 -28.13 9.64 16.81
N PHE A 343 -28.16 10.24 18.00
CA PHE A 343 -28.39 11.66 18.14
C PHE A 343 -27.44 12.27 19.17
N ALA A 344 -27.11 13.52 18.96
CA ALA A 344 -26.43 14.38 19.93
C ALA A 344 -27.27 15.64 20.14
N GLU A 345 -27.43 16.07 21.38
CA GLU A 345 -28.16 17.29 21.71
C GLU A 345 -27.34 18.16 22.67
N THR A 346 -27.50 19.47 22.55
CA THR A 346 -26.92 20.47 23.45
C THR A 346 -27.88 21.62 23.61
N GLY A 347 -27.91 22.26 24.77
CA GLY A 347 -28.88 23.30 25.06
C GLY A 347 -28.51 24.19 26.22
N ILE A 348 -29.11 25.37 26.27
CA ILE A 348 -28.96 26.30 27.39
C ILE A 348 -30.29 26.36 28.11
N ASP A 349 -30.25 26.08 29.40
CA ASP A 349 -31.39 26.16 30.28
C ASP A 349 -31.17 27.36 31.21
N PHE A 350 -32.11 28.27 31.32
CA PHE A 350 -31.99 29.41 32.23
C PHE A 350 -33.30 29.69 32.95
N ARG A 351 -33.17 30.16 34.19
CA ARG A 351 -34.31 30.57 35.00
C ARG A 351 -34.62 32.04 34.75
N PRO A 352 -35.76 32.39 34.13
CA PRO A 352 -36.07 33.78 33.79
C PRO A 352 -36.45 34.62 35.03
N ARG A 353 -36.89 33.99 36.13
CA ARG A 353 -37.24 34.69 37.38
C ARG A 353 -36.55 34.04 38.59
N PRO A 354 -35.90 34.82 39.47
CA PRO A 354 -35.31 34.28 40.68
C PRO A 354 -36.36 33.57 41.53
N GLN A 355 -36.07 32.34 41.95
CA GLN A 355 -37.00 31.54 42.76
C GLN A 355 -36.51 31.47 44.20
N LYS A 356 -37.46 31.46 45.14
CA LYS A 356 -37.17 31.22 46.56
C LYS A 356 -36.77 29.76 46.72
N VAL A 357 -35.55 29.52 47.15
CA VAL A 357 -35.05 28.18 47.47
C VAL A 357 -34.60 28.14 48.91
N HIS A 358 -34.84 27.00 49.53
CA HIS A 358 -34.45 26.72 50.90
C HIS A 358 -33.09 26.02 50.85
N VAL A 359 -32.04 26.73 51.23
CA VAL A 359 -30.70 26.13 51.36
C VAL A 359 -30.50 25.83 52.83
N ARG A 360 -30.21 24.55 53.15
CA ARG A 360 -29.80 24.18 54.50
C ARG A 360 -28.36 24.63 54.70
N GLU A 361 -28.11 25.41 55.73
CA GLU A 361 -26.78 25.75 56.21
C GLU A 361 -26.70 25.21 57.65
N ASN A 362 -25.86 24.20 57.87
CA ASN A 362 -25.64 23.53 59.17
C ASN A 362 -26.90 23.05 59.92
N ASP A 363 -27.49 21.91 59.50
CA ASP A 363 -28.49 21.04 60.16
C ASP A 363 -29.68 21.65 60.95
N SER A 364 -29.82 22.97 61.00
CA SER A 364 -30.80 23.67 61.85
C SER A 364 -31.23 25.03 61.29
N LEU A 365 -30.50 25.63 60.33
CA LEU A 365 -30.90 26.87 59.66
C LEU A 365 -31.26 26.63 58.19
N ILE A 366 -32.52 26.90 57.86
CA ILE A 366 -33.00 26.95 56.48
C ILE A 366 -33.03 28.42 56.06
N PHE A 367 -32.04 28.87 55.29
CA PHE A 367 -32.08 30.20 54.71
C PHE A 367 -32.90 30.19 53.41
N GLN A 368 -33.77 31.20 53.25
CA GLN A 368 -34.55 31.39 52.04
C GLN A 368 -33.81 32.35 51.10
N TYR A 369 -33.12 31.81 50.10
CA TYR A 369 -32.42 32.61 49.09
C TYR A 369 -33.25 32.77 47.82
N ARG A 370 -32.95 33.83 47.06
CA ARG A 370 -33.42 33.96 45.67
C ARG A 370 -32.33 33.46 44.73
N GLU A 371 -32.61 32.35 44.05
CA GLU A 371 -31.68 31.69 43.12
C GLU A 371 -32.00 32.04 41.67
N ASN A 372 -31.00 32.55 40.96
CA ASN A 372 -30.92 32.54 39.51
C ASN A 372 -30.03 31.37 39.06
N ARG A 373 -30.48 30.59 38.08
CA ARG A 373 -29.74 29.44 37.56
C ARG A 373 -29.64 29.52 36.04
N THR A 374 -28.43 29.37 35.52
CA THR A 374 -28.18 29.03 34.12
C THR A 374 -27.51 27.67 34.10
N ALA A 375 -27.89 26.81 33.19
CA ALA A 375 -27.29 25.50 33.00
C ALA A 375 -27.03 25.26 31.51
N TRP A 376 -25.97 24.51 31.25
CA TRP A 376 -25.66 23.98 29.93
C TRP A 376 -25.99 22.49 29.94
N SER A 377 -26.97 22.08 29.15
CA SER A 377 -27.35 20.69 28.98
C SER A 377 -26.71 20.11 27.72
N HIS A 378 -26.30 18.85 27.77
CA HIS A 378 -25.85 18.11 26.61
C HIS A 378 -26.24 16.65 26.72
N GLY A 379 -26.30 15.93 25.60
CA GLY A 379 -26.69 14.54 25.61
C GLY A 379 -26.32 13.81 24.34
N ILE A 380 -26.09 12.52 24.46
CA ILE A 380 -25.88 11.61 23.35
C ILE A 380 -26.73 10.37 23.55
N GLY A 381 -27.31 9.84 22.49
CA GLY A 381 -28.09 8.62 22.58
C GLY A 381 -28.28 7.95 21.24
N LYS A 382 -29.00 6.84 21.29
CA LYS A 382 -29.39 6.04 20.14
C LYS A 382 -30.88 5.72 20.21
N GLU A 383 -31.57 6.00 19.12
CA GLU A 383 -32.95 5.63 18.86
C GLU A 383 -32.96 4.31 18.07
N PHE A 384 -33.43 3.24 18.71
CA PHE A 384 -33.64 1.94 18.12
C PHE A 384 -35.04 1.90 17.52
N SER A 385 -35.13 2.19 16.22
CA SER A 385 -36.40 2.11 15.48
C SER A 385 -36.81 0.65 15.32
N LEU A 386 -37.92 0.25 15.94
CA LEU A 386 -38.44 -1.12 15.90
C LEU A 386 -39.53 -1.29 14.85
N LEU A 387 -40.36 -0.27 14.68
CA LEU A 387 -41.49 -0.27 13.74
C LEU A 387 -41.57 1.08 13.03
N GLN A 388 -41.96 1.04 11.76
CA GLN A 388 -42.30 2.22 10.98
C GLN A 388 -43.67 1.99 10.33
N ASP A 389 -44.60 2.94 10.52
CA ASP A 389 -45.92 2.85 9.88
C ASP A 389 -45.87 3.30 8.40
N HIS A 390 -46.96 3.08 7.68
CA HIS A 390 -47.12 3.53 6.29
C HIS A 390 -47.10 5.06 6.13
N SER A 391 -47.29 5.82 7.21
CA SER A 391 -47.20 7.28 7.23
C SER A 391 -45.77 7.79 7.52
N GLY A 392 -44.82 6.88 7.71
CA GLY A 392 -43.40 7.16 7.98
C GLY A 392 -43.07 7.40 9.45
N VAL A 393 -44.02 7.25 10.37
CA VAL A 393 -43.83 7.43 11.82
C VAL A 393 -43.06 6.25 12.40
N ARG A 394 -41.96 6.56 13.11
CA ARG A 394 -41.11 5.58 13.78
C ARG A 394 -41.49 5.41 15.24
N TYR A 395 -41.55 4.15 15.66
CA TYR A 395 -41.78 3.70 17.03
C TYR A 395 -40.57 2.88 17.48
N GLY A 396 -40.13 3.08 18.72
CA GLY A 396 -38.98 2.33 19.19
C GLY A 396 -38.56 2.64 20.61
N LEU A 397 -37.37 2.13 20.93
CA LEU A 397 -36.70 2.38 22.20
C LEU A 397 -35.63 3.44 21.99
N TYR A 398 -35.35 4.24 23.01
CA TYR A 398 -34.14 5.06 23.02
C TYR A 398 -33.35 4.75 24.29
N ALA A 399 -32.03 4.87 24.16
CA ALA A 399 -31.12 4.86 25.29
C ALA A 399 -30.08 5.95 25.07
N GLY A 400 -29.72 6.67 26.13
CA GLY A 400 -28.76 7.75 26.03
C GLY A 400 -28.34 8.27 27.39
N VAL A 401 -27.38 9.18 27.39
CA VAL A 401 -26.88 9.85 28.58
C VAL A 401 -26.99 11.35 28.36
N THR A 402 -27.53 12.05 29.36
CA THR A 402 -27.63 13.50 29.37
C THR A 402 -26.84 14.07 30.52
N GLY A 403 -26.00 15.07 30.26
CA GLY A 403 -25.29 15.87 31.24
C GLY A 403 -25.94 17.25 31.40
N MET A 404 -25.84 17.83 32.59
CA MET A 404 -26.26 19.21 32.86
C MET A 404 -25.23 19.89 33.76
N LEU A 405 -24.60 20.94 33.26
CA LEU A 405 -23.69 21.80 34.01
C LEU A 405 -24.42 23.05 34.47
N SER A 406 -24.77 23.11 35.75
CA SER A 406 -25.53 24.18 36.39
C SER A 406 -24.63 25.22 37.09
N PHE A 407 -24.96 26.49 36.92
CA PHE A 407 -24.31 27.65 37.53
C PHE A 407 -25.32 28.41 38.41
N PRO A 408 -25.59 27.94 39.63
CA PRO A 408 -26.49 28.62 40.55
C PRO A 408 -25.86 29.92 41.07
N ARG A 409 -26.68 30.97 41.19
CA ARG A 409 -26.32 32.27 41.78
C ARG A 409 -27.38 32.67 42.79
N TYR A 410 -26.96 32.84 44.03
CA TYR A 410 -27.83 33.24 45.14
C TYR A 410 -27.63 34.71 45.48
N ARG A 411 -28.71 35.46 45.68
CA ARG A 411 -28.63 36.81 46.25
C ARG A 411 -28.54 36.74 47.78
N GLY A 412 -27.54 37.43 48.36
CA GLY A 412 -27.40 37.57 49.81
C GLY A 412 -26.50 36.52 50.49
N VAL A 413 -25.62 35.86 49.74
CA VAL A 413 -24.66 34.87 50.28
C VAL A 413 -23.24 35.41 50.18
N THR A 414 -22.40 35.16 51.18
CA THR A 414 -20.99 35.56 51.21
C THR A 414 -20.08 34.59 50.43
N SER A 415 -20.45 33.31 50.33
CA SER A 415 -19.78 32.28 49.53
C SER A 415 -20.62 31.92 48.30
N HIS A 416 -19.98 31.83 47.13
CA HIS A 416 -20.67 31.44 45.90
C HIS A 416 -20.58 29.92 45.72
N PRO A 417 -21.69 29.24 45.37
CA PRO A 417 -21.66 27.82 45.07
C PRO A 417 -20.80 27.55 43.84
N LYS A 418 -20.08 26.41 43.84
CA LYS A 418 -19.36 25.94 42.65
C LYS A 418 -20.37 25.45 41.60
N ALA A 419 -19.94 25.44 40.34
CA ALA A 419 -20.70 24.81 39.27
C ALA A 419 -21.00 23.34 39.62
N GLN A 420 -22.21 22.90 39.32
CA GLN A 420 -22.70 21.54 39.58
C GLN A 420 -22.83 20.81 38.26
N TYR A 421 -22.34 19.57 38.19
CA TYR A 421 -22.47 18.74 37.00
C TYR A 421 -23.22 17.47 37.33
N ASP A 422 -24.32 17.26 36.62
CA ASP A 422 -25.20 16.13 36.79
C ASP A 422 -25.16 15.27 35.54
N LEU A 423 -24.81 14.00 35.69
CA LEU A 423 -24.83 13.03 34.59
C LEU A 423 -25.97 12.05 34.82
N ALA A 424 -26.77 11.85 33.79
CA ALA A 424 -28.00 11.08 33.91
C ALA A 424 -28.20 10.14 32.71
N PRO A 425 -27.96 8.83 32.85
CA PRO A 425 -28.46 7.87 31.89
C PRO A 425 -29.99 7.93 31.82
N SER A 426 -30.50 7.71 30.60
CA SER A 426 -31.92 7.76 30.28
C SER A 426 -32.26 6.67 29.27
N ALA A 427 -33.42 6.07 29.46
CA ALA A 427 -33.96 5.09 28.52
C ALA A 427 -35.50 5.17 28.51
N GLY A 428 -36.09 4.77 27.40
CA GLY A 428 -37.54 4.73 27.28
C GLY A 428 -38.00 4.47 25.86
N ILE A 429 -39.22 4.91 25.58
CA ILE A 429 -39.88 4.75 24.29
C ILE A 429 -39.89 6.08 23.54
N PHE A 430 -39.89 6.02 22.20
CA PHE A 430 -40.12 7.18 21.36
C PHE A 430 -41.14 6.90 20.27
N VAL A 431 -41.92 7.93 19.93
CA VAL A 431 -42.96 7.93 18.89
C VAL A 431 -42.90 9.26 18.15
N LYS A 432 -42.66 9.25 16.83
CA LYS A 432 -42.64 10.48 16.00
C LYS A 432 -41.72 11.60 16.56
N GLY A 433 -40.57 11.22 17.13
CA GLY A 433 -39.65 12.15 17.79
C GLY A 433 -40.11 12.71 19.13
N GLN A 434 -41.30 12.31 19.62
CA GLN A 434 -41.71 12.46 21.01
C GLN A 434 -41.09 11.32 21.82
N MET A 435 -40.63 11.59 23.03
CA MET A 435 -39.98 10.60 23.89
C MET A 435 -40.69 10.55 25.23
N ALA A 436 -40.91 9.35 25.76
CA ALA A 436 -41.34 9.15 27.13
C ALA A 436 -40.44 8.11 27.78
N GLY A 437 -39.96 8.36 28.99
CA GLY A 437 -39.04 7.43 29.62
C GLY A 437 -38.61 7.81 31.01
N ILE A 438 -37.62 7.06 31.47
CA ILE A 438 -37.04 7.19 32.80
C ILE A 438 -35.61 7.68 32.64
N ARG A 439 -35.26 8.70 33.41
CA ARG A 439 -33.90 9.21 33.55
C ARG A 439 -33.49 9.03 35.00
N THR A 440 -32.27 8.54 35.22
CA THR A 440 -31.69 8.45 36.55
C THR A 440 -30.49 9.39 36.59
N GLY A 441 -30.56 10.46 37.39
CA GLY A 441 -29.47 11.40 37.59
C GLY A 441 -28.77 11.18 38.92
N ALA A 442 -27.46 11.34 38.94
CA ALA A 442 -26.68 11.41 40.16
C ALA A 442 -26.05 12.81 40.26
N GLU A 443 -26.39 13.54 41.32
CA GLU A 443 -25.89 14.88 41.61
C GLU A 443 -25.00 14.79 42.85
N ARG A 444 -23.83 15.43 42.85
CA ARG A 444 -22.98 15.48 44.05
C ARG A 444 -23.26 16.77 44.81
N TYR A 445 -23.49 16.68 46.11
CA TYR A 445 -23.67 17.88 46.95
C TYR A 445 -22.36 18.67 47.02
N THR A 446 -22.39 19.93 46.57
CA THR A 446 -21.20 20.79 46.44
C THR A 446 -21.16 21.98 47.41
N PHE A 447 -22.08 22.08 48.38
CA PHE A 447 -22.18 23.26 49.23
C PHE A 447 -22.26 22.91 50.72
N GLY A 448 -21.20 23.24 51.48
CA GLY A 448 -21.18 23.70 52.89
C GLY A 448 -22.12 23.02 53.90
N THR A 449 -22.46 21.76 53.68
CA THR A 449 -23.40 20.97 54.50
C THR A 449 -22.70 19.69 54.91
N MET A 450 -23.17 18.98 55.95
CA MET A 450 -22.60 17.67 56.33
C MET A 450 -22.72 16.60 55.21
N LEU A 451 -23.54 16.88 54.18
CA LEU A 451 -23.69 16.07 52.99
C LEU A 451 -22.70 16.45 51.88
N GLU A 452 -21.82 17.42 52.09
CA GLU A 452 -20.79 17.79 51.11
C GLU A 452 -19.97 16.55 50.72
N GLY A 453 -19.98 16.23 49.43
CA GLY A 453 -19.35 15.01 48.89
C GLY A 453 -20.28 13.80 48.77
N SER A 454 -21.48 13.82 49.35
CA SER A 454 -22.51 12.77 49.21
C SER A 454 -23.22 12.83 47.84
N TRP A 455 -23.78 11.70 47.42
CA TRP A 455 -24.51 11.57 46.16
C TRP A 455 -26.02 11.61 46.37
N LYS A 456 -26.70 12.43 45.58
CA LYS A 456 -28.16 12.48 45.46
C LYS A 456 -28.56 11.74 44.18
N TRP A 457 -29.36 10.70 44.33
CA TRP A 457 -29.91 9.97 43.20
C TRP A 457 -31.33 10.43 42.94
N ASN A 458 -31.59 10.91 41.72
CA ASN A 458 -32.90 11.37 41.27
C ASN A 458 -33.39 10.44 40.17
N ILE A 459 -34.57 9.86 40.33
CA ILE A 459 -35.27 9.16 39.25
C ILE A 459 -36.34 10.11 38.72
N THR A 460 -36.33 10.38 37.43
CA THR A 460 -37.27 11.30 36.77
C THR A 460 -37.98 10.57 35.66
N ILE A 461 -39.31 10.52 35.75
CA ILE A 461 -40.15 10.14 34.61
C ILE A 461 -40.40 11.40 33.80
N PHE A 462 -40.07 11.36 32.51
CA PHE A 462 -40.24 12.49 31.62
C PHE A 462 -41.03 12.14 30.37
N VAL A 463 -41.72 13.13 29.84
CA VAL A 463 -42.37 13.09 28.53
C VAL A 463 -41.96 14.34 27.76
N ARG A 464 -41.30 14.16 26.62
CA ARG A 464 -40.90 15.19 25.68
C ARG A 464 -41.83 15.15 24.47
N ILE A 465 -42.66 16.18 24.34
CA ILE A 465 -43.62 16.31 23.24
C ILE A 465 -43.10 17.39 22.28
N LYS A 466 -42.91 17.02 21.00
CA LYS A 466 -42.64 17.98 19.92
C LYS A 466 -43.98 18.53 19.40
N THR A 467 -44.23 19.82 19.56
CA THR A 467 -45.38 20.52 18.96
C THR A 467 -44.90 21.37 17.79
N HIS A 468 -45.60 21.27 16.64
CA HIS A 468 -45.28 22.04 15.42
C HIS A 468 -46.14 23.30 15.26
N ASN A 469 -47.04 23.58 16.20
CA ASN A 469 -47.96 24.72 16.14
C ASN A 469 -47.60 25.77 17.20
N TYR A 470 -47.53 27.03 16.78
CA TYR A 470 -47.15 28.22 17.55
C TYR A 470 -48.07 28.56 18.74
N ASP A 471 -49.14 27.80 19.00
CA ASP A 471 -50.21 28.23 19.93
C ASP A 471 -50.40 27.41 21.21
N LEU A 472 -49.52 26.44 21.53
CA LEU A 472 -49.65 25.70 22.80
C LEU A 472 -48.30 25.49 23.48
N GLN A 473 -48.22 25.96 24.74
CA GLN A 473 -47.02 25.90 25.57
C GLN A 473 -46.57 24.43 25.75
N PRO A 474 -45.27 24.13 25.56
CA PRO A 474 -44.73 22.79 25.77
C PRO A 474 -44.88 22.38 27.24
N LYS A 475 -45.24 21.12 27.47
CA LYS A 475 -45.53 20.56 28.80
C LYS A 475 -44.60 19.38 29.06
N GLU A 476 -43.41 19.64 29.60
CA GLU A 476 -42.60 18.59 30.23
C GLU A 476 -43.15 18.40 31.66
N ILE A 477 -43.86 17.30 31.89
CA ILE A 477 -44.40 16.96 33.23
C ILE A 477 -43.39 16.03 33.88
N ASN A 478 -42.59 16.58 34.80
CA ASN A 478 -41.68 15.80 35.62
C ASN A 478 -42.44 15.30 36.86
N TYR A 479 -42.64 13.99 36.95
CA TYR A 479 -43.06 13.34 38.19
C TYR A 479 -41.79 13.00 38.98
N GLN A 480 -41.63 13.64 40.15
CA GLN A 480 -40.60 13.33 41.14
C GLN A 480 -41.17 12.40 42.21
#